data_AF-A0A832CQZ4-F1
#
_entry.id   AF-A0A832CQZ4-F1
#
_cell.length_a   1.000
_cell.length_b   1.000
_cell.length_c   1.000
_cell.angle_alpha   90.00
_cell.angle_beta   90.00
_cell.angle_gamma   90.00
#
_symmetry.space_group_name_H-M   'P 1'
#
loop_
_entity.id
_entity.type
_entity.pdbx_description
1 polymer ?
#
loop_
_entity_poly.entity_id
_entity_poly.type
_entity_poly.pdbx_seq_one_letter_code
_entity_poly.pdbx_strand_id
1 'polypeptide(L)' 'MLFDPKPKESRKDLFDRENELMELKNSVEHGPLITLCIGVRRSGKTSLIRTFMNEYGYPSLYFI' A
#
# COMPACT_ATOMS: atom_id res chain seq x y z
N MET A 1 8.08 -13.27 2.02
CA MET A 1 8.35 -13.82 3.37
C MET A 1 7.99 -12.79 4.43
N LEU A 2 7.31 -13.17 5.51
CA LEU A 2 6.89 -12.24 6.57
C LEU A 2 8.08 -11.54 7.25
N PHE A 3 9.15 -12.27 7.54
CA PHE A 3 10.37 -11.74 8.15
C PHE A 3 11.46 -11.46 7.11
N ASP A 4 11.20 -10.47 6.26
CA ASP A 4 12.14 -9.92 5.27
C ASP A 4 12.32 -8.43 5.57
N PRO A 5 13.56 -7.91 5.67
CA PRO A 5 13.82 -6.49 5.94
C PRO A 5 13.42 -5.56 4.80
N LYS A 6 13.21 -6.07 3.58
CA LYS A 6 12.74 -5.27 2.45
C LYS A 6 11.25 -4.89 2.63
N PRO A 7 10.81 -3.75 2.07
CA PRO A 7 9.40 -3.42 1.97
C PRO A 7 8.62 -4.56 1.32
N LYS A 8 7.40 -4.82 1.81
CA LYS A 8 6.55 -5.87 1.27
C LYS A 8 5.92 -5.39 -0.03
N GLU A 9 5.85 -6.28 -1.00
CA GLU A 9 5.34 -5.98 -2.34
C GLU A 9 4.20 -6.91 -2.75
N SER A 10 3.78 -7.84 -1.89
CA SER A 10 2.67 -8.75 -2.18
C SER A 10 1.73 -8.85 -0.99
N ARG A 11 0.44 -9.05 -1.26
CA ARG A 11 -0.60 -9.09 -0.23
C ARG A 11 -0.34 -10.17 0.82
N LYS A 12 0.13 -11.35 0.40
CA LYS A 12 0.50 -12.46 1.30
C LYS A 12 1.60 -12.11 2.31
N ASP A 13 2.43 -11.11 2.00
CA ASP A 13 3.54 -10.69 2.86
C ASP A 13 3.18 -9.44 3.69
N LEU A 14 2.02 -8.82 3.43
CA LEU A 14 1.52 -7.64 4.11
C LEU A 14 0.55 -8.05 5.24
N PHE A 15 1.08 -8.25 6.44
CA PHE A 15 0.32 -8.74 7.58
C PHE A 15 -0.71 -7.73 8.10
N ASP A 16 -1.99 -8.15 8.16
CA ASP A 16 -3.12 -7.47 8.82
C ASP A 16 -3.33 -6.03 8.33
N ARG A 17 -3.42 -5.86 7.01
CA ARG A 17 -3.61 -4.56 6.31
C ARG A 17 -4.62 -4.62 5.17
N GLU A 18 -5.49 -5.61 5.22
CA GLU A 18 -6.50 -5.89 4.20
C GLU A 18 -7.50 -4.74 4.12
N ASN A 19 -7.85 -4.15 5.27
CA ASN A 19 -8.73 -3.00 5.36
C ASN A 19 -8.08 -1.77 4.72
N GLU A 20 -6.84 -1.43 5.06
CA GLU A 20 -6.17 -0.27 4.45
C GLU A 20 -5.92 -0.46 2.94
N LEU A 21 -5.65 -1.68 2.48
CA LEU A 21 -5.57 -1.98 1.04
C LEU A 21 -6.91 -1.72 0.34
N MET A 22 -8.02 -2.11 0.97
CA MET A 22 -9.37 -1.89 0.43
C MET A 22 -9.76 -0.41 0.46
N GLU A 23 -9.47 0.30 1.55
CA GLU A 23 -9.69 1.74 1.66
C GLU A 23 -8.90 2.50 0.60
N LEU A 24 -7.63 2.14 0.38
CA LEU A 24 -6.80 2.75 -0.65
C LEU A 24 -7.37 2.47 -2.05
N LYS A 25 -7.84 1.25 -2.33
CA LYS A 25 -8.51 0.91 -3.60
C LYS A 25 -9.74 1.78 -3.82
N ASN A 26 -10.61 1.86 -2.80
CA ASN A 26 -11.81 2.67 -2.87
C ASN A 26 -11.48 4.15 -3.06
N SER A 27 -10.41 4.64 -2.44
CA SER A 27 -9.97 6.02 -2.60
C SER A 27 -9.44 6.32 -4.01
N VAL A 28 -8.76 5.36 -4.65
CA VAL A 28 -8.30 5.50 -6.04
C VAL A 28 -9.45 5.44 -7.04
N GLU A 29 -10.44 4.57 -6.81
CA GLU A 29 -11.55 4.36 -7.75
C GLU A 29 -12.68 5.39 -7.60
N HIS A 30 -12.95 5.84 -6.38
CA HIS A 30 -14.14 6.64 -6.05
C HIS A 30 -13.84 7.81 -5.10
N GLY A 31 -12.59 7.97 -4.67
CA GLY A 31 -12.20 8.93 -3.66
C GLY A 31 -11.85 10.32 -4.21
N PRO A 32 -11.30 11.18 -3.34
CA PRO A 32 -10.90 12.53 -3.70
C PRO A 32 -9.68 12.54 -4.64
N LEU A 33 -9.44 13.68 -5.29
CA LEU A 33 -8.28 13.90 -6.17
C LEU A 33 -6.93 13.60 -5.52
N ILE A 34 -6.83 13.77 -4.20
CA ILE A 34 -5.62 13.55 -3.43
C ILE A 34 -5.96 12.72 -2.19
N THR A 35 -5.25 11.59 -2.04
CA THR A 35 -5.32 10.71 -0.87
C THR A 35 -3.98 10.73 -0.13
N LEU A 36 -4.01 10.87 1.20
CA LEU A 36 -2.81 10.88 2.04
C LEU A 36 -2.74 9.61 2.89
N CYS A 37 -1.65 8.86 2.78
CA CYS A 37 -1.37 7.69 3.62
C CYS A 37 -0.49 8.12 4.82
N ILE A 38 -1.10 8.35 5.99
CA ILE A 38 -0.44 8.90 7.18
C ILE A 38 -0.25 7.85 8.29
N GLY A 39 0.63 8.13 9.24
CA GLY A 39 0.88 7.27 10.41
C GLY A 39 2.32 7.31 10.90
N VAL A 40 2.61 6.66 12.02
CA VAL A 40 3.93 6.70 12.68
C VAL A 40 5.08 6.18 11.80
N ARG A 41 6.31 6.64 12.01
CA ARG A 41 7.48 6.13 11.29
C ARG A 41 7.58 4.61 11.48
N ARG A 42 7.90 3.88 10.39
CA ARG A 42 7.97 2.41 10.33
C ARG A 42 6.63 1.67 10.55
N SER A 43 5.50 2.35 10.41
CA SER A 43 4.17 1.71 10.44
C SER A 43 3.82 0.87 9.20
N GLY A 44 4.71 0.72 8.21
CA GLY A 44 4.43 -0.08 7.01
C GLY A 44 3.76 0.67 5.85
N LYS A 45 3.60 2.00 5.90
CA LYS A 45 3.03 2.81 4.79
C LYS A 45 3.67 2.51 3.44
N THR A 46 4.99 2.45 3.36
CA THR A 46 5.71 2.14 2.12
C THR A 46 5.38 0.75 1.58
N SER A 47 5.29 -0.24 2.47
CA SER A 47 4.91 -1.61 2.11
C SER A 47 3.46 -1.67 1.61
N LEU A 48 2.54 -0.92 2.25
CA LEU A 48 1.15 -0.83 1.81
C LEU A 48 1.04 -0.26 0.39
N ILE A 49 1.70 0.86 0.11
CA ILE A 49 1.67 1.50 -1.23
C ILE A 49 2.30 0.58 -2.29
N ARG A 50 3.47 -0.03 -2.00
CA ARG A 50 4.12 -0.95 -2.95
C ARG A 50 3.28 -2.19 -3.23
N THR A 51 2.69 -2.77 -2.19
CA THR A 51 1.79 -3.92 -2.34
C THR A 51 0.57 -3.53 -3.16
N PHE A 52 -0.05 -2.38 -2.89
CA PHE A 52 -1.18 -1.88 -3.68
C PHE A 52 -0.84 -1.72 -5.17
N MET A 53 0.28 -1.09 -5.49
CA MET A 53 0.71 -0.91 -6.88
C MET A 53 0.91 -2.25 -7.60
N ASN A 54 1.50 -3.24 -6.91
CA ASN A 54 1.77 -4.55 -7.49
C ASN A 54 0.50 -5.41 -7.65
N GLU A 55 -0.47 -5.29 -6.73
CA GLU A 55 -1.70 -6.11 -6.75
C GLU A 55 -2.74 -5.61 -7.75
N TYR A 56 -2.87 -4.29 -7.93
CA TYR A 56 -3.96 -3.71 -8.75
C TYR A 56 -3.51 -3.15 -10.10
N GLY A 57 -2.20 -2.98 -10.34
CA GLY A 57 -1.68 -2.67 -11.68
C GLY A 57 -2.11 -1.33 -12.27
N TYR A 58 -2.55 -0.37 -11.46
CA TYR A 58 -2.87 0.98 -11.94
C TYR A 58 -1.60 1.67 -12.49
N PRO A 59 -1.72 2.47 -13.57
CA PRO A 59 -0.62 3.33 -14.02
C PRO A 59 -0.14 4.19 -12.85
N SER A 60 1.13 4.02 -12.47
CA SER A 60 1.67 4.63 -11.27
C SER A 60 3.13 5.02 -11.45
N LEU A 61 3.52 6.09 -10.75
CA LEU A 61 4.90 6.56 -10.67
C LEU A 61 5.29 6.62 -9.19
N TYR A 62 6.39 5.96 -8.85
CA TYR A 62 6.85 5.84 -7.48
C TYR A 62 8.29 6.32 -7.36
N PHE A 63 8.51 7.34 -6.52
CA PHE A 63 9.81 7.92 -6.24
C PHE A 63 10.30 7.47 -4.85
N ILE A 64 11.60 7.23 -4.71
CA ILE A 64 12.27 6.79 -3.48
C ILE A 64 13.11 7.93 -2.92
#